data_AF-K7WBB1-F1
#
_entry.id   AF-K7WBB1-F1
#
_cell.length_a   1.000
_cell.length_b   1.000
_cell.length_c   1.000
_cell.angle_alpha   90.00
_cell.angle_beta   90.00
_cell.angle_gamma   90.00
#
_symmetry.space_group_name_H-M   'P 1'
#
loop_
_entity.id
_entity.type
_entity.pdbx_description
1 polymer ?
#
loop_
_entity_poly.entity_id
_entity_poly.type
_entity_poly.pdbx_seq_one_letter_code
_entity_poly.pdbx_strand_id
1 'polypeptide(L)' 'MTKYVDLSSYWTEDKNISIQKAKEMTGLDKRTLSSAKKGQLDRGHFETLFKLRDLASELAGKPLTLEEIFSKE' A
#
# COMPACT_ATOMS: atom_id res chain seq x y z
N MET A 1 -10.09 8.31 15.48
CA MET A 1 -8.67 8.14 15.11
C MET A 1 -8.57 7.88 13.62
N THR A 2 -7.66 8.57 12.94
CA THR A 2 -7.50 8.49 11.48
C THR A 2 -6.67 7.24 11.17
N LYS A 3 -7.33 6.17 10.70
CA LYS A 3 -6.64 4.97 10.25
C LYS A 3 -5.99 5.25 8.90
N TYR A 4 -4.67 5.29 8.86
CA TYR A 4 -3.90 5.44 7.63
C TYR A 4 -3.48 4.08 7.08
N VAL A 5 -3.33 4.00 5.76
CA VAL A 5 -2.73 2.83 5.11
C VAL A 5 -1.21 2.96 5.20
N ASP A 6 -0.57 1.97 5.83
CA ASP A 6 0.87 1.83 5.90
C ASP A 6 1.33 0.57 5.19
N LEU A 7 2.00 0.78 4.06
CA LEU A 7 2.67 -0.29 3.31
C LEU A 7 4.16 -0.32 3.54
N SER A 8 4.70 0.53 4.41
CA SER A 8 6.15 0.65 4.63
C SER A 8 6.78 -0.70 4.99
N SER A 9 6.08 -1.50 5.80
CA SER A 9 6.51 -2.83 6.26
C SER A 9 6.61 -3.87 5.13
N TYR A 10 5.84 -3.71 4.06
CA TYR A 10 5.83 -4.63 2.91
C TYR A 10 6.68 -4.08 1.75
N TRP A 11 6.95 -2.77 1.77
CA TRP A 11 7.67 -2.05 0.73
C TRP A 11 9.15 -1.87 1.08
N THR A 12 9.84 -2.99 1.33
CA THR A 12 11.25 -3.02 1.67
C THR A 12 12.15 -2.91 0.43
N GLU A 13 13.36 -2.36 0.60
CA GLU A 13 14.37 -2.25 -0.47
C GLU A 13 14.71 -3.59 -1.11
N ASP A 14 14.60 -4.68 -0.34
CA ASP A 14 14.82 -6.06 -0.79
C ASP A 14 13.81 -6.48 -1.89
N LYS A 15 12.56 -5.98 -1.80
CA LYS A 15 11.53 -6.24 -2.83
C LYS A 15 11.51 -5.21 -3.95
N ASN A 16 12.31 -4.14 -3.82
CA ASN A 16 12.68 -3.14 -4.83
C ASN A 16 11.62 -2.77 -5.89
N ILE A 17 10.35 -2.69 -5.51
CA ILE A 17 9.31 -2.24 -6.43
C ILE A 17 9.36 -0.72 -6.46
N SER A 18 9.86 -0.16 -7.55
CA SER A 18 9.78 1.28 -7.79
C SER A 18 8.33 1.75 -7.75
N ILE A 19 8.08 2.97 -7.25
CA ILE A 19 6.75 3.61 -7.27
C ILE A 19 6.14 3.58 -8.68
N GLN A 20 6.98 3.66 -9.72
CA GLN A 20 6.57 3.53 -11.10
C GLN A 20 6.00 2.14 -11.42
N LYS A 21 6.65 1.05 -11.00
CA LYS A 21 6.17 -0.31 -11.22
C LYS A 21 4.91 -0.61 -10.42
N ALA A 22 4.82 -0.08 -9.19
CA ALA A 22 3.60 -0.15 -8.41
C ALA A 22 2.43 0.62 -9.07
N LYS A 23 2.71 1.76 -9.73
CA LYS A 23 1.71 2.46 -10.55
C LYS A 23 1.25 1.61 -11.73
N GLU A 24 2.16 0.91 -12.40
CA GLU A 24 1.78 0.02 -13.51
C GLU A 24 0.92 -1.17 -13.05
N MET A 25 1.21 -1.74 -11.87
CA MET A 25 0.43 -2.87 -11.33
C MET A 25 -0.94 -2.45 -10.78
N THR A 26 -1.01 -1.32 -10.07
CA THR A 26 -2.24 -0.90 -9.37
C THR A 26 -3.08 0.09 -10.16
N GLY A 27 -2.49 0.76 -11.15
CA GLY A 27 -3.08 1.91 -11.83
C GLY A 27 -3.20 3.16 -10.95
N LEU A 28 -2.66 3.14 -9.72
CA LEU A 28 -2.75 4.27 -8.79
C LEU A 28 -1.73 5.36 -9.09
N ASP A 29 -2.08 6.59 -8.74
CA ASP A 29 -1.17 7.72 -8.84
C ASP A 29 0.08 7.54 -7.97
N LYS A 30 1.20 8.05 -8.48
CA LYS A 30 2.49 8.02 -7.75
C LYS A 30 2.37 8.69 -6.38
N ARG A 31 1.52 9.71 -6.25
CA ARG A 31 1.27 10.43 -4.99
C ARG A 31 0.58 9.53 -3.97
N THR A 32 -0.44 8.80 -4.39
CA THR A 32 -1.17 7.82 -3.57
C THR A 32 -0.26 6.70 -3.09
N LEU A 33 0.53 6.12 -3.99
CA LEU A 33 1.51 5.08 -3.68
C LEU A 33 2.61 5.59 -2.74
N SER A 34 3.09 6.82 -2.96
CA SER A 34 4.08 7.44 -2.08
C SER A 34 3.53 7.74 -0.69
N SER A 35 2.25 8.14 -0.59
CA SER A 35 1.57 8.33 0.70
C SER A 35 1.37 7.00 1.43
N ALA A 36 0.99 5.94 0.71
CA ALA A 36 0.81 4.61 1.29
C ALA A 36 2.14 4.01 1.79
N LYS A 37 3.22 4.21 1.02
CA LYS A 37 4.58 3.82 1.43
C LYS A 37 5.03 4.53 2.72
N LYS A 38 4.55 5.75 2.95
CA LYS A 38 4.87 6.56 4.13
C LYS A 38 3.90 6.38 5.31
N GLY A 39 2.86 5.55 5.18
CA GLY A 39 1.85 5.42 6.23
C GLY A 39 0.94 6.64 6.38
N GLN A 40 0.85 7.49 5.35
CA GLN A 40 0.12 8.76 5.38
C GLN A 40 -1.08 8.78 4.43
N LEU A 41 -1.42 7.64 3.82
CA LEU A 41 -2.56 7.60 2.91
C LEU A 41 -3.85 7.45 3.72
N ASP A 42 -4.74 8.41 3.56
CA ASP A 42 -6.07 8.34 4.14
C ASP A 42 -6.93 7.27 3.43
N ARG A 43 -7.74 6.57 4.22
CA ARG A 43 -8.68 5.52 3.79
C ARG A 43 -9.83 6.01 2.90
N GLY A 44 -9.89 7.31 2.58
CA GLY A 44 -10.99 7.96 1.87
C GLY A 44 -11.38 7.38 0.50
N HIS A 45 -10.56 6.50 -0.10
CA HIS A 45 -10.89 5.84 -1.37
C HIS A 45 -10.84 4.30 -1.26
N PHE A 46 -12.01 3.68 -1.17
CA PHE A 46 -12.16 2.21 -1.05
C PHE A 46 -11.50 1.43 -2.20
N GLU A 47 -11.59 1.91 -3.44
CA GLU A 47 -10.96 1.25 -4.59
C GLU A 47 -9.43 1.21 -4.47
N THR A 48 -8.86 2.29 -3.95
CA THR A 48 -7.43 2.41 -3.66
C THR A 48 -7.00 1.40 -2.60
N LEU A 49 -7.82 1.16 -1.58
CA LEU A 49 -7.51 0.20 -0.52
C LEU A 49 -7.36 -1.23 -1.03
N PHE A 50 -8.27 -1.69 -1.90
CA PHE A 50 -8.18 -3.03 -2.48
C PHE A 50 -6.92 -3.20 -3.34
N LYS A 51 -6.60 -2.20 -4.17
CA LYS A 51 -5.40 -2.19 -5.00
C LYS A 51 -4.11 -2.19 -4.17
N LEU A 52 -4.10 -1.44 -3.06
CA LEU A 52 -2.96 -1.41 -2.14
C LEU A 52 -2.80 -2.71 -1.36
N ARG A 53 -3.90 -3.34 -0.95
CA ARG A 53 -3.89 -4.68 -0.33
C ARG A 53 -3.36 -5.72 -1.29
N ASP A 54 -3.79 -5.70 -2.55
CA ASP A 54 -3.29 -6.61 -3.58
C ASP A 54 -1.78 -6.43 -3.77
N LEU A 55 -1.34 -5.18 -3.94
CA LEU A 55 0.08 -4.86 -4.03
C LEU A 55 0.86 -5.32 -2.80
N ALA A 56 0.32 -5.11 -1.60
CA ALA A 56 0.93 -5.55 -0.35
C ALA A 56 0.97 -7.07 -0.23
N SER A 57 -0.02 -7.78 -0.76
CA SER A 57 -0.09 -9.24 -0.76
C SER A 57 0.96 -9.84 -1.70
N GLU A 58 1.10 -9.27 -2.90
CA GLU A 58 2.15 -9.60 -3.86
C GLU A 58 3.53 -9.31 -3.26
N LEU A 59 3.68 -8.14 -2.64
CA LEU A 59 4.88 -7.78 -1.89
C LEU A 59 5.10 -8.68 -0.69
N ALA A 60 4.10 -9.23 -0.02
CA ALA A 60 4.32 -10.13 1.11
C ALA A 60 4.55 -11.58 0.64
N GLY A 61 4.21 -11.92 -0.61
CA GLY A 61 4.13 -13.30 -1.10
C GLY A 61 3.02 -14.11 -0.42
N LYS A 62 2.05 -13.44 0.21
CA LYS A 62 0.91 -14.06 0.90
C LYS A 62 -0.30 -13.12 0.82
N PRO A 63 -1.53 -13.66 0.77
CA PRO A 63 -2.72 -12.83 0.84
C PRO A 63 -2.80 -12.09 2.18
N LEU A 64 -2.90 -10.76 2.12
CA LEU A 64 -3.10 -9.88 3.27
C LEU A 64 -4.54 -9.38 3.33
N THR A 65 -5.01 -9.09 4.54
CA THR A 65 -6.29 -8.41 4.74
C THR A 65 -6.10 -6.88 4.77
N LEU A 66 -7.19 -6.14 4.64
CA LEU A 66 -7.17 -4.68 4.75
C LEU A 66 -6.66 -4.21 6.13
N GLU A 67 -6.95 -4.98 7.18
CA GLU A 67 -6.50 -4.66 8.54
C GLU A 67 -4.99 -4.78 8.72
N GLU A 68 -4.34 -5.66 7.95
CA GLU A 68 -2.88 -5.87 8.00
C GLU A 68 -2.09 -4.75 7.31
N ILE A 69 -2.73 -3.99 6.42
CA ILE A 69 -2.13 -2.82 5.75
C ILE A 69 -2.54 -1.50 6.42
N PHE A 70 -3.38 -1.54 7.44
CA PHE A 70 -3.71 -0.36 8.22
C PHE A 70 -2.67 -0.18 9.31
N SER A 71 -2.23 1.07 9.48
CA SER A 71 -1.37 1.44 10.60
C SER A 71 -2.12 1.13 11.89
N LYS A 72 -1.58 0.19 12.68
CA LYS A 72 -2.05 -0.08 14.04
C LYS A 72 -1.53 1.06 14.91
N GLU A 73 -2.45 1.84 15.46
CA GLU A 73 -2.16 2.80 16.53
C GLU A 73 -1.47 2.13 17.72
#